data_AF-A0A7V9G5Q0-F1
#
_entry.id   AF-A0A7V9G5Q0-F1
#
_cell.length_a   1.000
_cell.length_b   1.000
_cell.length_c   1.000
_cell.angle_alpha   90.00
_cell.angle_beta   90.00
_cell.angle_gamma   90.00
#
_symmetry.space_group_name_H-M   'P 1'
#
loop_
_entity.id
_entity.type
_entity.pdbx_description
1 polymer ?
#
loop_
_entity_poly.entity_id
_entity_poly.type
_entity_poly.pdbx_seq_one_letter_code
_entity_poly.pdbx_strand_id
1 'polypeptide(L)'
;MARSAAPTTLTPNQVIDRLMEVIDALPEVVADLPEKLRARAHWERLLAPRNPRGARVMEVLRELPAFTNHAPKGKRTKAAWARVFRRHMGLEQVRGMLLEWHAIASVTDAVRPRIRRWRDEFGPQEIVQRVRPIEHDDYIHNPHRGTTTFQRFQGEDTYPATITADTYGPTAFPPAGRIRDNVKYIPRTTLTYCRWPWKWLEPAKGRFAWDIIDGSLKAARASGQTAQLRFQPYTLRWDTVANPPKAKRFPPGSSVNVPDWYWDTGAKWQAGGTYAKHEPDSNDPLYLKHFGNFIRAFAARYDGHPDLESIDMAYAGFWGESGGNSSTATAHKLTDIYLSSFRKTKLLAMLGMPSCAHAMKRGFDIGWRADCFGDLIRPEVKEVPVDRCFNHTYDAYVQSIHRGGMKDAWKTSPVTMETCGNVAYWAMAGYDLDEIIEHGYKYHMSVFMPKNAFFPERSLEKLTAFDRRIGYRFALRQMLLPLEVRRGDHLTVECFTDNVGIAPIYRPYRLALRFSQGRTSEVVPFRVDIRTWLPGHNFFEERIVLPKRFQRGEVKVALGVIDDDDVPRVWFAITGKTDAGWHPLTSIDAI
;
A
#
# COMPACT_ATOMS: atom_id res chain seq x y z
N MET A 1 -43.07 -2.99 1.59
CA MET A 1 -41.73 -3.60 1.42
C MET A 1 -41.78 -5.02 1.95
N ALA A 2 -41.68 -6.02 1.08
CA ALA A 2 -41.67 -7.42 1.50
C ALA A 2 -40.34 -7.73 2.21
N ARG A 3 -40.41 -8.21 3.45
CA ARG A 3 -39.25 -8.75 4.17
C ARG A 3 -38.64 -9.86 3.32
N SER A 4 -37.40 -9.69 2.85
CA SER A 4 -36.67 -10.81 2.22
C SER A 4 -36.43 -11.84 3.33
N ALA A 5 -37.11 -12.99 3.25
CA ALA A 5 -36.77 -14.12 4.09
C ALA A 5 -35.30 -14.49 3.81
N ALA A 6 -34.51 -14.71 4.86
CA ALA A 6 -33.15 -15.23 4.70
C ALA A 6 -33.18 -16.51 3.84
N PRO A 7 -32.22 -16.71 2.92
CA PRO A 7 -32.17 -17.93 2.11
C PRO A 7 -32.16 -19.15 3.03
N THR A 8 -33.13 -20.06 2.87
CA THR A 8 -33.22 -21.29 3.65
C THR A 8 -32.10 -22.23 3.22
N THR A 9 -31.02 -22.33 3.99
CA THR A 9 -29.98 -23.34 3.75
C THR A 9 -30.48 -24.72 4.20
N LEU A 10 -30.57 -25.67 3.26
CA LEU A 10 -31.00 -27.04 3.56
C LEU A 10 -29.92 -27.82 4.32
N THR A 11 -30.30 -28.86 5.07
CA THR A 11 -29.36 -29.87 5.57
C THR A 11 -28.97 -30.85 4.44
N PRO A 12 -27.82 -31.56 4.53
CA PRO A 12 -27.46 -32.54 3.51
C PRO A 12 -28.53 -33.60 3.25
N ASN A 13 -29.20 -34.09 4.30
CA ASN A 13 -30.29 -35.06 4.13
C ASN A 13 -31.49 -34.46 3.38
N GLN A 14 -31.84 -33.21 3.69
CA GLN A 14 -32.90 -32.49 2.97
C GLN A 14 -32.56 -32.29 1.49
N VAL A 15 -31.30 -32.03 1.14
CA VAL A 15 -30.86 -31.98 -0.27
C VAL A 15 -31.06 -33.31 -0.96
N ILE A 16 -30.65 -34.41 -0.33
CA ILE A 16 -30.85 -35.76 -0.88
C ILE A 16 -32.35 -36.05 -1.04
N ASP A 17 -33.19 -35.67 -0.06
CA ASP A 17 -34.65 -35.78 -0.18
C ASP A 17 -35.17 -35.02 -1.41
N ARG A 18 -34.74 -33.76 -1.60
CA ARG A 18 -35.16 -32.96 -2.77
C ARG A 18 -34.73 -33.57 -4.08
N LEU A 19 -33.51 -34.09 -4.14
CA LEU A 19 -32.98 -34.72 -5.32
C LEU A 19 -33.81 -35.97 -5.68
N MET A 20 -34.13 -36.80 -4.68
CA MET A 20 -34.97 -37.99 -4.89
C MET A 20 -36.39 -37.61 -5.28
N GLU A 21 -36.99 -36.58 -4.65
CA GLU A 21 -38.31 -36.08 -5.03
C GLU A 21 -38.38 -35.65 -6.51
N VAL A 22 -37.33 -35.01 -7.03
CA VAL A 22 -37.27 -34.61 -8.44
C VAL A 22 -37.20 -35.83 -9.35
N ILE A 23 -36.35 -36.80 -9.02
CA ILE A 23 -36.18 -38.03 -9.79
C ILE A 23 -37.49 -38.83 -9.83
N ASP A 24 -38.13 -39.00 -8.68
CA ASP A 24 -39.37 -39.79 -8.53
C ASP A 24 -40.56 -39.10 -9.19
N ALA A 25 -40.62 -37.76 -9.12
CA ALA A 25 -41.71 -36.99 -9.69
C ALA A 25 -41.64 -36.89 -11.22
N LEU A 26 -40.46 -37.07 -11.83
CA LEU A 26 -40.23 -36.86 -13.27
C LEU A 26 -39.67 -38.10 -13.98
N PRO A 27 -40.31 -39.29 -13.85
CA PRO A 27 -39.74 -40.56 -14.30
C PRO A 27 -39.46 -40.62 -15.80
N GLU A 28 -40.29 -39.96 -16.62
CA GLU A 28 -40.13 -39.89 -18.09
C GLU A 28 -38.83 -39.16 -18.49
N VAL A 29 -38.47 -38.12 -17.74
CA VAL A 29 -37.37 -37.19 -18.02
C VAL A 29 -36.03 -37.83 -17.63
N VAL A 30 -36.07 -38.70 -16.63
CA VAL A 30 -34.90 -39.40 -16.07
C VAL A 30 -34.86 -40.88 -16.46
N ALA A 31 -35.70 -41.32 -17.40
CA ALA A 31 -35.86 -42.72 -17.79
C ALA A 31 -34.52 -43.36 -18.23
N ASP A 32 -33.73 -42.60 -19.00
CA ASP A 32 -32.43 -43.01 -19.55
C ASP A 32 -31.24 -42.64 -18.64
N LEU A 33 -31.47 -42.22 -17.39
CA LEU A 33 -30.37 -42.07 -16.45
C LEU A 33 -29.82 -43.46 -16.07
N PRO A 34 -28.49 -43.60 -15.92
CA PRO A 34 -27.91 -44.80 -15.33
C PRO A 34 -28.62 -45.14 -14.01
N GLU A 35 -28.95 -46.42 -13.81
CA GLU A 35 -29.75 -46.88 -12.66
C GLU A 35 -29.23 -46.37 -11.31
N LYS A 36 -27.91 -46.37 -11.14
CA LYS A 36 -27.24 -45.81 -9.95
C LYS A 36 -27.62 -44.36 -9.65
N LEU A 37 -27.87 -43.52 -10.65
CA LEU A 37 -28.22 -42.11 -10.46
C LEU A 37 -29.68 -41.92 -10.03
N ARG A 38 -30.51 -42.96 -10.14
CA ARG A 38 -31.88 -42.98 -9.59
C ARG A 38 -31.92 -43.53 -8.16
N ALA A 39 -30.78 -43.87 -7.57
CA ALA A 39 -30.70 -44.46 -6.23
C ALA A 39 -30.22 -43.45 -5.19
N ARG A 40 -30.97 -43.32 -4.09
CA ARG A 40 -30.61 -42.47 -2.93
C ARG A 40 -29.19 -42.73 -2.42
N ALA A 41 -28.86 -44.01 -2.19
CA ALA A 41 -27.57 -44.42 -1.65
C ALA A 41 -26.37 -44.00 -2.50
N HIS A 42 -26.57 -43.83 -3.82
CA HIS A 42 -25.52 -43.31 -4.69
C HIS A 42 -25.21 -41.86 -4.37
N TRP A 43 -26.23 -41.00 -4.28
CA TRP A 43 -26.07 -39.57 -3.99
C TRP A 43 -25.58 -39.31 -2.57
N GLU A 44 -26.05 -40.08 -1.59
CA GLU A 44 -25.53 -40.02 -0.21
C GLU A 44 -24.03 -40.32 -0.17
N ARG A 45 -23.57 -41.35 -0.88
CA ARG A 45 -22.15 -41.70 -0.94
C ARG A 45 -21.35 -40.66 -1.73
N LEU A 46 -21.88 -40.25 -2.89
CA LEU A 46 -21.21 -39.37 -3.83
C LEU A 46 -21.02 -37.96 -3.24
N LEU A 47 -22.03 -37.44 -2.54
CA LEU A 47 -22.04 -36.10 -1.96
C LEU A 47 -21.62 -36.06 -0.48
N ALA A 48 -21.14 -37.18 0.07
CA ALA A 48 -20.68 -37.25 1.44
C ALA A 48 -19.43 -36.38 1.67
N PRO A 49 -19.21 -35.89 2.92
CA PRO A 49 -18.02 -35.10 3.27
C PRO A 49 -16.67 -35.77 2.94
N ARG A 50 -16.63 -37.11 2.93
CA ARG A 50 -15.44 -37.90 2.57
C ARG A 50 -15.04 -37.80 1.09
N ASN A 51 -15.93 -37.31 0.22
CA ASN A 51 -15.62 -36.98 -1.17
C ASN A 51 -15.49 -35.46 -1.30
N PRO A 52 -14.27 -34.90 -1.41
CA PRO A 52 -14.08 -33.44 -1.44
C PRO A 52 -14.81 -32.73 -2.59
N ARG A 53 -14.97 -33.38 -3.75
CA ARG A 53 -15.76 -32.83 -4.87
C ARG A 53 -17.25 -32.93 -4.58
N GLY A 54 -17.69 -34.07 -4.06
CA GLY A 54 -19.06 -34.28 -3.61
C GLY A 54 -19.52 -33.28 -2.54
N ALA A 55 -18.68 -32.99 -1.56
CA ALA A 55 -18.94 -32.01 -0.51
C ALA A 55 -19.17 -30.60 -1.10
N ARG A 56 -18.36 -30.19 -2.08
CA ARG A 56 -18.55 -28.90 -2.79
C ARG A 56 -19.84 -28.86 -3.60
N VAL A 57 -20.18 -29.95 -4.28
CA VAL A 57 -21.48 -30.06 -4.98
C VAL A 57 -22.62 -29.96 -3.96
N MET A 58 -22.54 -30.66 -2.83
CA MET A 58 -23.52 -30.57 -1.74
C MET A 58 -23.71 -29.13 -1.25
N GLU A 59 -22.64 -28.38 -1.00
CA GLU A 59 -22.71 -26.97 -0.59
C GLU A 59 -23.55 -26.12 -1.55
N VAL A 60 -23.33 -26.27 -2.86
CA VAL A 60 -24.13 -25.57 -3.88
C VAL A 60 -25.59 -26.03 -3.84
N LEU A 61 -25.83 -27.34 -3.75
CA LEU A 61 -27.19 -27.90 -3.77
C LEU A 61 -28.03 -27.51 -2.54
N ARG A 62 -27.41 -27.22 -1.40
CA ARG A 62 -28.09 -26.76 -0.17
C ARG A 62 -28.80 -25.43 -0.34
N GLU A 63 -28.37 -24.64 -1.31
CA GLU A 63 -28.92 -23.31 -1.62
C GLU A 63 -29.60 -23.26 -2.99
N LEU A 64 -29.62 -24.37 -3.73
CA LEU A 64 -30.18 -24.44 -5.07
C LEU A 64 -31.63 -23.93 -5.08
N PRO A 65 -31.97 -22.91 -5.88
CA PRO A 65 -33.31 -22.32 -5.90
C PRO A 65 -34.43 -23.34 -6.12
N ALA A 66 -34.20 -24.33 -6.98
CA ALA A 66 -35.13 -25.42 -7.23
C ALA A 66 -35.48 -26.23 -5.96
N PHE A 67 -34.56 -26.30 -5.00
CA PHE A 67 -34.72 -27.02 -3.73
C PHE A 67 -35.15 -26.11 -2.57
N THR A 68 -34.99 -24.80 -2.72
CA THR A 68 -35.31 -23.80 -1.70
C THR A 68 -36.53 -22.95 -2.09
N ASN A 69 -36.34 -21.74 -2.60
CA ASN A 69 -37.39 -20.74 -2.83
C ASN A 69 -38.30 -21.03 -4.04
N HIS A 70 -37.86 -21.85 -4.99
CA HIS A 70 -38.68 -22.31 -6.12
C HIS A 70 -39.26 -23.71 -5.91
N ALA A 71 -38.89 -24.41 -4.85
CA ALA A 71 -39.43 -25.74 -4.55
C ALA A 71 -40.97 -25.69 -4.44
N PRO A 72 -41.68 -26.76 -4.86
CA PRO A 72 -43.13 -26.82 -4.72
C PRO A 72 -43.62 -26.52 -3.30
N LYS A 73 -44.54 -25.57 -3.15
CA LYS A 73 -45.24 -25.30 -1.89
C LYS A 73 -46.41 -26.29 -1.75
N GLY A 74 -46.39 -27.13 -0.71
CA GLY A 74 -47.42 -28.15 -0.47
C GLY A 74 -47.05 -29.54 -1.03
N LYS A 75 -48.03 -30.30 -1.57
CA LYS A 75 -47.80 -31.66 -2.11
C LYS A 75 -46.83 -31.62 -3.30
N ARG A 76 -45.74 -32.39 -3.20
CA ARG A 76 -44.59 -32.37 -4.12
C ARG A 76 -44.81 -33.36 -5.28
N THR A 77 -45.81 -33.09 -6.11
CA THR A 77 -46.27 -33.97 -7.19
C THR A 77 -45.48 -33.81 -8.50
N LYS A 78 -45.61 -34.77 -9.44
CA LYS A 78 -45.11 -34.67 -10.84
C LYS A 78 -45.42 -33.31 -11.48
N ALA A 79 -46.68 -32.87 -11.40
CA ALA A 79 -47.10 -31.60 -11.98
C ALA A 79 -46.45 -30.38 -11.31
N ALA A 80 -46.18 -30.47 -10.00
CA ALA A 80 -45.58 -29.37 -9.26
C ALA A 80 -44.08 -29.23 -9.59
N TRP A 81 -43.32 -30.33 -9.57
CA TRP A 81 -41.91 -30.32 -9.98
C TRP A 81 -41.74 -29.98 -11.46
N ALA A 82 -42.59 -30.52 -12.34
CA ALA A 82 -42.56 -30.17 -13.76
C ALA A 82 -42.81 -28.68 -13.99
N ARG A 83 -43.68 -28.04 -13.19
CA ARG A 83 -43.93 -26.60 -13.26
C ARG A 83 -42.70 -25.79 -12.87
N VAL A 84 -41.98 -26.21 -11.82
CA VAL A 84 -40.73 -25.55 -11.38
C VAL A 84 -39.73 -25.54 -12.53
N PHE A 85 -39.43 -26.70 -13.11
CA PHE A 85 -38.40 -26.78 -14.13
C PHE A 85 -38.83 -26.22 -15.49
N ARG A 86 -40.07 -26.44 -15.95
CA ARG A 86 -40.57 -25.83 -17.21
C ARG A 86 -40.55 -24.31 -17.19
N ARG A 87 -40.83 -23.70 -16.04
CA ARG A 87 -40.86 -22.24 -15.91
C ARG A 87 -39.46 -21.61 -16.01
N HIS A 88 -38.41 -22.34 -15.62
CA HIS A 88 -37.09 -21.74 -15.41
C HIS A 88 -35.96 -22.32 -16.26
N MET A 89 -35.98 -23.60 -16.64
CA MET A 89 -34.87 -24.24 -17.40
C MET A 89 -35.32 -25.25 -18.48
N GLY A 90 -36.60 -25.60 -18.53
CA GLY A 90 -37.10 -26.67 -19.41
C GLY A 90 -36.99 -28.05 -18.75
N LEU A 91 -37.95 -28.92 -19.03
CA LEU A 91 -38.06 -30.20 -18.34
C LEU A 91 -36.94 -31.17 -18.73
N GLU A 92 -36.60 -31.23 -20.03
CA GLU A 92 -35.55 -32.10 -20.57
C GLU A 92 -34.14 -31.84 -20.00
N GLN A 93 -33.90 -30.61 -19.51
CA GLN A 93 -32.61 -30.21 -18.95
C GLN A 93 -32.36 -30.80 -17.54
N VAL A 94 -33.39 -31.30 -16.85
CA VAL A 94 -33.24 -31.94 -15.53
C VAL A 94 -32.30 -33.15 -15.62
N ARG A 95 -32.34 -33.89 -16.73
CA ARG A 95 -31.44 -35.01 -16.99
C ARG A 95 -29.98 -34.55 -17.08
N GLY A 96 -29.72 -33.51 -17.87
CA GLY A 96 -28.37 -32.95 -18.05
C GLY A 96 -27.78 -32.45 -16.74
N MET A 97 -28.60 -31.75 -15.95
CA MET A 97 -28.25 -31.27 -14.61
C MET A 97 -27.80 -32.40 -13.67
N LEU A 98 -28.55 -33.50 -13.60
CA LEU A 98 -28.17 -34.64 -12.76
C LEU A 98 -26.90 -35.34 -13.24
N LEU A 99 -26.70 -35.46 -14.56
CA LEU A 99 -25.48 -36.03 -15.14
C LEU A 99 -24.26 -35.15 -14.88
N GLU A 100 -24.41 -33.83 -14.96
CA GLU A 100 -23.35 -32.87 -14.69
C GLU A 100 -22.91 -32.92 -13.23
N TRP A 101 -23.85 -32.87 -12.28
CA TRP A 101 -23.53 -32.98 -10.85
C TRP A 101 -22.84 -34.31 -10.53
N HIS A 102 -23.31 -35.41 -11.15
CA HIS A 102 -22.64 -36.70 -11.03
C HIS A 102 -21.21 -36.64 -11.59
N ALA A 103 -21.03 -36.11 -12.80
CA ALA A 103 -19.72 -36.01 -13.44
C ALA A 103 -18.74 -35.21 -12.57
N ILE A 104 -19.14 -34.03 -12.07
CA ILE A 104 -18.31 -33.18 -11.22
C ILE A 104 -17.92 -33.90 -9.92
N ALA A 105 -18.88 -34.51 -9.24
CA ALA A 105 -18.64 -35.16 -7.96
C ALA A 105 -17.91 -36.51 -8.10
N SER A 106 -17.97 -37.17 -9.26
CA SER A 106 -17.37 -38.50 -9.50
C SER A 106 -15.94 -38.46 -10.04
N VAL A 107 -15.43 -37.28 -10.42
CA VAL A 107 -14.03 -37.17 -10.86
C VAL A 107 -13.10 -37.62 -9.74
N THR A 108 -12.33 -38.66 -10.02
CA THR A 108 -11.23 -39.10 -9.18
C THR A 108 -9.98 -38.37 -9.61
N ASP A 109 -9.25 -37.80 -8.65
CA ASP A 109 -7.95 -37.24 -8.94
C ASP A 109 -7.01 -38.39 -9.33
N ALA A 110 -6.24 -38.21 -10.41
CA ALA A 110 -5.28 -39.22 -10.85
C ALA A 110 -4.28 -39.48 -9.71
N VAL A 111 -4.10 -40.75 -9.36
CA VAL A 111 -3.07 -41.16 -8.38
C VAL A 111 -1.71 -40.88 -9.00
N ARG A 112 -1.05 -39.82 -8.53
CA ARG A 112 0.31 -39.50 -8.97
C ARG A 112 1.30 -40.50 -8.38
N PRO A 113 2.33 -40.92 -9.16
CA PRO A 113 3.45 -41.68 -8.61
C PRO A 113 4.10 -40.94 -7.44
N ARG A 114 4.74 -41.70 -6.54
CA ARG A 114 5.51 -41.11 -5.44
C ARG A 114 6.70 -40.34 -6.01
N ILE A 115 6.76 -39.04 -5.72
CA ILE A 115 7.87 -38.15 -6.06
C ILE A 115 9.10 -38.56 -5.23
N ARG A 116 10.19 -38.98 -5.89
CA ARG A 116 11.49 -39.29 -5.25
C ARG A 116 12.53 -38.22 -5.54
N ARG A 117 12.44 -37.58 -6.70
CA ARG A 117 13.23 -36.44 -7.17
C ARG A 117 12.29 -35.35 -7.64
N TRP A 118 12.75 -34.10 -7.62
CA TRP A 118 11.93 -32.96 -8.04
C TRP A 118 11.36 -33.13 -9.47
N ARG A 119 12.13 -33.72 -10.40
CA ARG A 119 11.73 -33.98 -11.80
C ARG A 119 10.56 -34.97 -11.93
N ASP A 120 10.33 -35.82 -10.92
CA ASP A 120 9.25 -36.82 -10.94
C ASP A 120 7.84 -36.19 -10.88
N GLU A 121 7.75 -34.89 -10.58
CA GLU A 121 6.50 -34.13 -10.60
C GLU A 121 5.95 -33.88 -12.01
N PHE A 122 6.80 -34.04 -13.02
CA PHE A 122 6.53 -33.65 -14.41
C PHE A 122 6.44 -34.86 -15.34
N GLY A 123 5.64 -34.72 -16.39
CA GLY A 123 5.53 -35.73 -17.44
C GLY A 123 6.83 -35.86 -18.25
N PRO A 124 7.08 -37.03 -18.89
CA PRO A 124 8.31 -37.26 -19.65
C PRO A 124 8.47 -36.34 -20.87
N GLN A 125 7.38 -35.79 -21.38
CA GLN A 125 7.37 -34.83 -22.50
C GLN A 125 7.30 -33.37 -22.04
N GLU A 126 7.16 -33.12 -20.74
CA GLU A 126 7.14 -31.76 -20.22
C GLU A 126 8.56 -31.19 -20.20
N ILE A 127 8.69 -30.01 -20.80
CA ILE A 127 9.93 -29.24 -20.90
C ILE A 127 9.87 -27.90 -20.16
N VAL A 128 8.67 -27.48 -19.74
CA VAL A 128 8.40 -26.24 -19.01
C VAL A 128 7.64 -26.56 -17.74
N GLN A 129 8.07 -25.98 -16.63
CA GLN A 129 7.35 -26.00 -15.36
C GLN A 129 6.54 -24.73 -15.14
N ARG A 130 5.43 -24.88 -14.43
CA ARG A 130 4.53 -23.77 -14.05
C ARG A 130 4.56 -23.61 -12.54
N VAL A 131 5.35 -22.65 -12.05
CA VAL A 131 5.44 -22.35 -10.63
C VAL A 131 4.33 -21.38 -10.25
N ARG A 132 3.45 -21.76 -9.31
CA ARG A 132 2.33 -20.94 -8.81
C ARG A 132 2.34 -20.94 -7.28
N PRO A 133 3.13 -20.07 -6.64
CA PRO A 133 3.15 -19.96 -5.19
C PRO A 133 1.79 -19.51 -4.64
N ILE A 134 1.50 -19.86 -3.39
CA ILE A 134 0.26 -19.46 -2.72
C ILE A 134 0.43 -18.02 -2.23
N GLU A 135 -0.48 -17.13 -2.60
CA GLU A 135 -0.56 -15.79 -2.03
C GLU A 135 -1.01 -15.83 -0.57
N HIS A 136 -0.51 -14.92 0.27
CA HIS A 136 -1.02 -14.70 1.62
C HIS A 136 -1.32 -13.20 1.85
N ASP A 137 -2.16 -12.90 2.83
CA ASP A 137 -2.59 -11.53 3.15
C ASP A 137 -1.90 -10.95 4.41
N ASP A 138 -0.80 -11.57 4.87
CA ASP A 138 -0.10 -11.02 6.03
C ASP A 138 0.50 -9.65 5.69
N TYR A 139 0.68 -8.85 6.74
CA TYR A 139 1.41 -7.60 6.60
C TYR A 139 2.89 -7.89 6.36
N ILE A 140 3.44 -7.25 5.32
CA ILE A 140 4.83 -7.40 4.91
C ILE A 140 5.48 -6.05 5.11
N HIS A 141 6.55 -6.00 5.90
CA HIS A 141 7.30 -4.78 6.23
C HIS A 141 8.19 -4.33 5.07
N ASN A 142 7.61 -4.23 3.87
CA ASN A 142 8.29 -3.75 2.69
C ASN A 142 8.62 -2.25 2.83
N PRO A 143 9.76 -1.80 2.31
CA PRO A 143 10.20 -0.40 2.43
C PRO A 143 9.39 0.54 1.54
N HIS A 144 9.46 1.86 1.81
CA HIS A 144 8.93 2.94 0.95
C HIS A 144 7.41 2.99 0.77
N ARG A 145 6.65 2.42 1.72
CA ARG A 145 5.19 2.43 1.68
C ARG A 145 4.59 2.27 3.07
N GLY A 146 3.28 2.49 3.17
CA GLY A 146 2.53 2.24 4.40
C GLY A 146 2.42 3.48 5.28
N THR A 147 2.07 3.25 6.53
CA THR A 147 1.89 4.27 7.54
C THR A 147 3.24 4.69 8.09
N THR A 148 3.47 6.00 8.24
CA THR A 148 4.70 6.52 8.84
C THR A 148 4.57 6.66 10.34
N THR A 149 5.70 6.68 11.05
CA THR A 149 5.78 7.40 12.31
C THR A 149 5.89 8.92 12.09
N PHE A 150 5.72 9.75 13.12
CA PHE A 150 5.67 11.22 13.03
C PHE A 150 6.41 11.84 14.21
N GLN A 151 7.55 12.47 13.89
CA GLN A 151 8.51 13.07 14.84
C GLN A 151 8.98 12.10 15.92
N ARG A 152 8.99 10.81 15.58
CA ARG A 152 9.37 9.68 16.42
C ARG A 152 9.72 8.48 15.56
N PHE A 153 10.29 7.44 16.14
CA PHE A 153 10.77 6.26 15.43
C PHE A 153 10.01 4.98 15.81
N GLN A 154 10.17 3.91 15.02
CA GLN A 154 9.51 2.63 15.26
C GLN A 154 9.79 2.09 16.68
N GLY A 155 8.72 1.75 17.41
CA GLY A 155 8.78 1.19 18.76
C GLY A 155 8.89 2.23 19.88
N GLU A 156 8.91 3.52 19.53
CA GLU A 156 8.68 4.62 20.47
C GLU A 156 7.18 4.77 20.75
N ASP A 157 6.85 5.22 21.96
CA ASP A 157 5.46 5.38 22.38
C ASP A 157 4.74 6.42 21.52
N THR A 158 3.42 6.28 21.35
CA THR A 158 2.58 7.29 20.69
C THR A 158 2.48 8.57 21.54
N TYR A 159 1.92 9.64 20.98
CA TYR A 159 1.62 10.82 21.81
C TYR A 159 0.67 10.43 22.96
N PRO A 160 0.84 11.00 24.17
CA PRO A 160 0.03 10.65 25.33
C PRO A 160 -1.42 11.19 25.25
N ALA A 161 -1.72 12.01 24.24
CA ALA A 161 -3.02 12.63 24.04
C ALA A 161 -3.37 12.66 22.55
N THR A 162 -4.59 13.09 22.24
CA THR A 162 -5.07 13.35 20.87
C THR A 162 -4.46 14.60 20.23
N ILE A 163 -3.55 15.29 20.92
CA ILE A 163 -2.85 16.47 20.43
C ILE A 163 -1.41 16.08 20.11
N THR A 164 -0.93 16.56 18.96
CA THR A 164 0.39 16.23 18.41
C THR A 164 1.21 17.50 18.23
N ALA A 165 2.51 17.42 18.39
CA ALA A 165 3.36 18.61 18.37
C ALA A 165 3.84 18.94 16.96
N ASP A 166 3.15 19.77 16.19
CA ASP A 166 3.51 20.07 14.78
C ASP A 166 4.82 20.86 14.57
N THR A 167 5.51 21.21 15.66
CA THR A 167 6.76 21.99 15.71
C THR A 167 7.95 21.21 16.27
N TYR A 168 7.72 20.26 17.18
CA TYR A 168 8.77 19.66 18.00
C TYR A 168 9.25 18.31 17.44
N GLY A 169 10.13 18.37 16.43
CA GLY A 169 10.83 17.20 15.91
C GLY A 169 11.93 16.71 16.85
N PRO A 170 12.42 15.47 16.68
CA PRO A 170 13.47 14.92 17.53
C PRO A 170 14.78 15.69 17.36
N THR A 171 15.42 16.04 18.47
CA THR A 171 16.73 16.72 18.52
C THR A 171 17.75 15.97 19.37
N ALA A 172 17.34 14.88 20.00
CA ALA A 172 18.16 13.99 20.79
C ALA A 172 17.90 12.55 20.34
N PHE A 173 18.97 11.76 20.21
CA PHE A 173 18.94 10.42 19.64
C PHE A 173 19.63 9.45 20.60
N PRO A 174 18.92 8.94 21.62
CA PRO A 174 19.50 7.96 22.53
C PRO A 174 19.92 6.70 21.76
N PRO A 175 20.87 5.90 22.31
CA PRO A 175 21.26 4.64 21.69
C PRO A 175 20.04 3.75 21.42
N ALA A 176 19.97 3.20 20.21
CA ALA A 176 18.86 2.36 19.81
C ALA A 176 18.79 1.12 20.71
N GLY A 177 17.62 0.91 21.33
CA GLY A 177 17.29 -0.32 22.03
C GLY A 177 16.80 -1.41 21.08
N ARG A 178 16.25 -2.49 21.63
CA ARG A 178 15.52 -3.49 20.85
C ARG A 178 14.32 -2.82 20.18
N ILE A 179 14.20 -2.97 18.86
CA ILE A 179 13.03 -2.46 18.12
C ILE A 179 11.78 -3.24 18.58
N ARG A 180 10.78 -2.51 19.10
CA ARG A 180 9.50 -3.07 19.56
C ARG A 180 8.40 -2.81 18.52
N ASP A 181 7.28 -3.51 18.68
CA ASP A 181 6.06 -3.16 17.96
C ASP A 181 5.46 -1.88 18.55
N ASN A 182 4.83 -1.08 17.70
CA ASN A 182 4.09 0.09 18.16
C ASN A 182 2.81 -0.36 18.88
N VAL A 183 2.46 0.33 19.96
CA VAL A 183 1.27 0.04 20.75
C VAL A 183 0.13 0.95 20.31
N LYS A 184 -1.06 0.36 20.06
CA LYS A 184 -2.27 1.08 19.58
C LYS A 184 -2.00 1.91 18.31
N TYR A 185 -1.24 1.35 17.39
CA TYR A 185 -0.88 1.93 16.09
C TYR A 185 -0.61 0.78 15.10
N ILE A 186 -0.17 1.07 13.88
CA ILE A 186 0.35 0.02 12.99
C ILE A 186 1.57 -0.63 13.66
N PRO A 187 1.58 -1.96 13.91
CA PRO A 187 2.61 -2.60 14.73
C PRO A 187 4.04 -2.34 14.25
N ARG A 188 4.26 -2.31 12.94
CA ARG A 188 5.56 -2.10 12.32
C ARG A 188 5.41 -1.17 11.12
N THR A 189 6.29 -0.19 11.03
CA THR A 189 6.33 0.79 9.95
C THR A 189 7.76 0.88 9.41
N THR A 190 7.90 1.16 8.12
CA THR A 190 9.23 1.28 7.45
C THR A 190 9.57 2.72 7.11
N LEU A 191 8.79 3.67 7.61
CA LEU A 191 8.88 5.09 7.33
C LEU A 191 8.70 5.92 8.60
N THR A 192 9.48 6.98 8.74
CA THR A 192 9.23 8.07 9.70
C THR A 192 9.12 9.38 8.96
N TYR A 193 8.25 10.28 9.42
CA TYR A 193 8.16 11.64 8.95
C TYR A 193 8.61 12.58 10.07
N CYS A 194 9.62 13.41 9.82
CA CYS A 194 10.13 14.38 10.79
C CYS A 194 10.18 15.78 10.19
N ARG A 195 9.89 16.79 11.01
CA ARG A 195 9.91 18.19 10.60
C ARG A 195 10.42 19.10 11.72
N TRP A 196 11.07 20.18 11.33
CA TRP A 196 11.61 21.17 12.27
C TRP A 196 11.50 22.58 11.70
N PRO A 197 11.39 23.60 12.58
CA PRO A 197 11.58 25.00 12.22
C PRO A 197 13.01 25.27 11.76
N TRP A 198 13.16 26.15 10.76
CA TRP A 198 14.45 26.62 10.27
C TRP A 198 15.35 27.17 11.40
N LYS A 199 14.76 27.84 12.39
CA LYS A 199 15.47 28.33 13.59
C LYS A 199 16.35 27.27 14.26
N TRP A 200 15.89 26.02 14.32
CA TRP A 200 16.63 24.95 14.98
C TRP A 200 17.69 24.33 14.07
N LEU A 201 17.45 24.35 12.76
CA LEU A 201 18.36 23.78 11.76
C LEU A 201 19.51 24.74 11.41
N GLU A 202 19.33 26.05 11.58
CA GLU A 202 20.36 27.08 11.38
C GLU A 202 20.36 28.09 12.55
N PRO A 203 20.80 27.68 13.75
CA PRO A 203 20.76 28.53 14.95
C PRO A 203 21.60 29.82 14.84
N ALA A 204 22.65 29.81 14.02
CA ALA A 204 23.41 30.99 13.64
C ALA A 204 23.68 30.98 12.13
N LYS A 205 23.80 32.15 11.51
CA LYS A 205 23.99 32.31 10.06
C LYS A 205 25.13 31.42 9.54
N GLY A 206 24.80 30.48 8.65
CA GLY A 206 25.73 29.53 8.06
C GLY A 206 26.25 28.42 9.01
N ARG A 207 25.79 28.38 10.26
CA ARG A 207 26.09 27.31 11.22
C ARG A 207 24.86 26.40 11.33
N PHE A 208 24.88 25.33 10.56
CA PHE A 208 23.78 24.37 10.49
C PHE A 208 23.90 23.28 11.57
N ALA A 209 22.79 22.93 12.20
CA ALA A 209 22.68 21.86 13.19
C ALA A 209 22.53 20.49 12.48
N TRP A 210 23.58 20.06 11.80
CA TRP A 210 23.58 18.80 11.03
C TRP A 210 23.43 17.56 11.91
N ASP A 211 23.76 17.65 13.20
CA ASP A 211 23.56 16.60 14.20
C ASP A 211 22.08 16.20 14.34
N ILE A 212 21.14 17.14 14.19
CA ILE A 212 19.70 16.85 14.17
C ILE A 212 19.34 15.95 12.98
N ILE A 213 19.88 16.25 11.80
CA ILE A 213 19.60 15.51 10.57
C ILE A 213 20.32 14.15 10.58
N ASP A 214 21.61 14.15 10.86
CA ASP A 214 22.45 12.94 10.93
C ASP A 214 21.90 11.97 11.98
N GLY A 215 21.51 12.48 13.15
CA GLY A 215 20.88 11.70 14.20
C GLY A 215 19.53 11.12 13.78
N SER A 216 18.69 11.89 13.09
CA SER A 216 17.39 11.42 12.61
C SER A 216 17.50 10.32 11.57
N LEU A 217 18.39 10.48 10.59
CA LEU A 217 18.64 9.45 9.55
C LEU A 217 19.20 8.17 10.17
N LYS A 218 20.14 8.30 11.11
CA LYS A 218 20.69 7.16 11.85
C LYS A 218 19.64 6.46 12.70
N ALA A 219 18.81 7.21 13.41
CA ALA A 219 17.74 6.66 14.25
C ALA A 219 16.67 5.96 13.40
N ALA A 220 16.30 6.53 12.25
CA ALA A 220 15.41 5.89 11.28
C ALA A 220 16.00 4.55 10.82
N ARG A 221 17.25 4.52 10.34
CA ARG A 221 17.92 3.28 9.93
C ARG A 221 17.95 2.23 11.04
N ALA A 222 18.36 2.64 12.24
CA ALA A 222 18.42 1.75 13.40
C ALA A 222 17.04 1.19 13.79
N SER A 223 15.97 1.90 13.42
CA SER A 223 14.57 1.53 13.64
C SER A 223 13.97 0.73 12.47
N GLY A 224 14.76 0.43 11.43
CA GLY A 224 14.30 -0.25 10.22
C GLY A 224 13.44 0.63 9.31
N GLN A 225 13.63 1.95 9.40
CA GLN A 225 12.88 2.96 8.66
C GLN A 225 13.77 3.80 7.75
N THR A 226 13.17 4.43 6.74
CA THR A 226 13.72 5.61 6.06
C THR A 226 12.92 6.86 6.47
N ALA A 227 13.50 8.05 6.31
CA ALA A 227 12.93 9.30 6.83
C ALA A 227 12.44 10.25 5.73
N GLN A 228 11.18 10.66 5.81
CA GLN A 228 10.64 11.82 5.09
C GLN A 228 10.88 13.07 5.94
N LEU A 229 11.52 14.09 5.36
CA LEU A 229 11.88 15.30 6.10
C LEU A 229 11.19 16.54 5.54
N ARG A 230 10.81 17.48 6.42
CA ARG A 230 10.33 18.82 6.05
C ARG A 230 11.08 19.89 6.83
N PHE A 231 11.46 20.96 6.15
CA PHE A 231 12.03 22.15 6.76
C PHE A 231 10.97 23.25 6.81
N GLN A 232 10.38 23.45 7.97
CA GLN A 232 9.37 24.49 8.14
C GLN A 232 10.09 25.84 8.20
N PRO A 233 9.78 26.82 7.35
CA PRO A 233 10.44 28.12 7.42
C PRO A 233 10.28 28.77 8.80
N TYR A 234 9.08 28.63 9.38
CA TYR A 234 8.79 29.03 10.75
C TYR A 234 7.47 28.38 11.24
N THR A 235 7.30 28.40 12.57
CA THR A 235 6.11 27.95 13.32
C THR A 235 5.81 28.96 14.43
N LEU A 236 4.81 28.72 15.28
CA LEU A 236 4.56 29.58 16.44
C LEU A 236 5.78 29.54 17.37
N ARG A 237 6.09 30.68 17.96
CA ARG A 237 7.06 30.75 19.06
C ARG A 237 6.31 30.59 20.39
N TRP A 238 6.55 29.49 21.11
CA TRP A 238 5.91 29.21 22.39
C TRP A 238 6.69 29.77 23.60
N ASP A 239 7.96 30.14 23.46
CA ASP A 239 8.84 30.64 24.54
C ASP A 239 8.69 32.14 24.84
N THR A 240 7.80 32.86 24.16
CA THR A 240 7.63 34.33 24.31
C THR A 240 6.94 34.83 25.58
N VAL A 241 6.69 33.98 26.59
CA VAL A 241 6.11 34.47 27.87
C VAL A 241 7.19 34.85 28.90
N ALA A 242 8.42 34.33 28.81
CA ALA A 242 9.39 34.50 29.90
C ALA A 242 10.62 35.39 29.60
N ASN A 243 11.10 35.47 28.35
CA ASN A 243 12.29 36.28 28.02
C ASN A 243 12.28 36.77 26.55
N PRO A 244 11.87 38.02 26.26
CA PRO A 244 12.05 38.58 24.93
C PRO A 244 13.56 38.69 24.62
N PRO A 245 14.02 38.31 23.40
CA PRO A 245 15.44 38.29 23.12
C PRO A 245 16.02 39.72 23.04
N LYS A 246 17.31 39.85 23.37
CA LYS A 246 18.06 41.12 23.40
C LYS A 246 18.46 41.66 22.02
N ALA A 247 17.94 41.11 20.91
CA ALA A 247 18.26 41.59 19.57
C ALA A 247 17.68 42.99 19.35
N LYS A 248 18.46 43.87 18.71
CA LYS A 248 18.21 45.33 18.63
C LYS A 248 17.01 45.72 17.75
N ARG A 249 16.41 44.80 16.98
CA ARG A 249 15.29 45.08 16.05
C ARG A 249 14.40 43.85 15.88
N PHE A 250 13.40 43.68 16.75
CA PHE A 250 12.32 42.69 16.58
C PHE A 250 11.03 43.36 16.08
N PRO A 251 10.10 42.64 15.43
CA PRO A 251 8.69 42.98 15.58
C PRO A 251 8.22 42.70 17.03
N PRO A 252 7.49 43.61 17.69
CA PRO A 252 7.01 43.42 19.07
C PRO A 252 5.79 42.48 19.15
N GLY A 253 5.84 41.40 19.94
CA GLY A 253 4.68 40.51 20.20
C GLY A 253 4.92 39.03 19.87
N SER A 254 3.86 38.20 19.84
CA SER A 254 3.93 36.76 19.50
C SER A 254 4.67 36.57 18.18
N SER A 255 5.91 36.09 18.27
CA SER A 255 6.83 35.92 17.15
C SER A 255 6.74 34.49 16.61
N VAL A 256 7.39 34.26 15.47
CA VAL A 256 7.51 32.94 14.86
C VAL A 256 8.93 32.39 15.01
N ASN A 257 9.11 31.08 14.94
CA ASN A 257 10.41 30.40 15.03
C ASN A 257 11.23 30.48 13.72
N VAL A 258 11.51 31.69 13.26
CA VAL A 258 12.56 31.96 12.24
C VAL A 258 13.89 32.21 12.95
N PRO A 259 15.08 31.88 12.38
CA PRO A 259 16.34 32.11 13.07
C PRO A 259 16.51 33.56 13.54
N ASP A 260 16.99 33.80 14.77
CA ASP A 260 17.04 35.16 15.33
C ASP A 260 17.97 36.08 14.51
N TRP A 261 19.10 35.54 14.02
CA TRP A 261 20.04 36.26 13.16
C TRP A 261 19.44 36.71 11.82
N TYR A 262 18.34 36.09 11.37
CA TYR A 262 17.66 36.48 10.14
C TYR A 262 17.09 37.89 10.27
N TRP A 263 16.54 38.25 11.44
CA TRP A 263 16.04 39.60 11.70
C TRP A 263 17.15 40.64 11.68
N ASP A 264 18.35 40.29 12.16
CA ASP A 264 19.51 41.18 12.16
C ASP A 264 20.00 41.51 10.74
N THR A 265 19.56 40.77 9.71
CA THR A 265 19.86 41.10 8.30
C THR A 265 19.09 42.31 7.77
N GLY A 266 18.08 42.79 8.51
CA GLY A 266 17.16 43.83 8.04
C GLY A 266 16.02 43.29 7.19
N ALA A 267 15.77 41.98 7.25
CA ALA A 267 14.65 41.35 6.56
C ALA A 267 13.29 41.94 6.95
N LYS A 268 12.42 42.06 5.97
CA LYS A 268 11.06 42.57 6.13
C LYS A 268 10.14 41.53 6.76
N TRP A 269 9.11 42.05 7.40
CA TRP A 269 8.01 41.28 7.98
C TRP A 269 6.68 41.96 7.62
N GLN A 270 5.61 41.19 7.69
CA GLN A 270 4.25 41.63 7.48
C GLN A 270 3.41 41.49 8.76
N ALA A 271 2.46 42.41 8.95
CA ALA A 271 1.50 42.36 10.05
C ALA A 271 0.23 41.59 9.64
N GLY A 272 -0.49 41.04 10.61
CA GLY A 272 -1.82 40.44 10.38
C GLY A 272 -1.79 39.05 9.76
N GLY A 273 -0.77 38.25 10.10
CA GLY A 273 -0.73 36.84 9.74
C GLY A 273 -1.86 36.03 10.39
N THR A 274 -2.27 34.93 9.75
CA THR A 274 -3.36 34.06 10.22
C THR A 274 -3.05 33.43 11.58
N TYR A 275 -1.78 33.09 11.83
CA TYR A 275 -1.37 32.34 13.04
C TYR A 275 -0.46 33.15 13.97
N ALA A 276 0.16 34.22 13.47
CA ALA A 276 0.98 35.13 14.26
C ALA A 276 0.76 36.57 13.84
N LYS A 277 0.88 37.49 14.80
CA LYS A 277 0.71 38.92 14.55
C LYS A 277 1.74 39.46 13.56
N HIS A 278 2.96 38.90 13.60
CA HIS A 278 4.09 39.32 12.77
C HIS A 278 4.78 38.09 12.16
N GLU A 279 4.86 38.06 10.83
CA GLU A 279 5.48 36.97 10.06
C GLU A 279 6.55 37.52 9.11
N PRO A 280 7.63 36.78 8.79
CA PRO A 280 8.60 37.22 7.80
C PRO A 280 7.92 37.36 6.43
N ASP A 281 8.21 38.43 5.69
CA ASP A 281 7.72 38.58 4.32
C ASP A 281 8.49 37.61 3.42
N SER A 282 7.82 36.57 2.93
CA SER A 282 8.52 35.56 2.11
C SER A 282 8.92 36.10 0.72
N ASN A 283 8.38 37.26 0.31
CA ASN A 283 8.74 37.93 -0.94
C ASN A 283 9.98 38.82 -0.83
N ASP A 284 10.49 39.04 0.39
CA ASP A 284 11.77 39.73 0.57
C ASP A 284 12.90 38.94 -0.14
N PRO A 285 13.71 39.57 -1.01
CA PRO A 285 14.90 38.93 -1.58
C PRO A 285 15.83 38.30 -0.53
N LEU A 286 15.87 38.83 0.70
CA LEU A 286 16.64 38.24 1.80
C LEU A 286 16.07 36.90 2.26
N TYR A 287 14.75 36.71 2.23
CA TYR A 287 14.11 35.43 2.53
C TYR A 287 14.54 34.36 1.53
N LEU A 288 14.36 34.65 0.23
CA LEU A 288 14.75 33.75 -0.86
C LEU A 288 16.24 33.40 -0.81
N LYS A 289 17.08 34.39 -0.48
CA LYS A 289 18.53 34.20 -0.34
C LYS A 289 18.83 33.26 0.83
N HIS A 290 18.34 33.55 2.02
CA HIS A 290 18.78 32.86 3.23
C HIS A 290 18.14 31.49 3.40
N PHE A 291 16.82 31.38 3.26
CA PHE A 291 16.16 30.08 3.33
C PHE A 291 16.55 29.19 2.13
N GLY A 292 16.70 29.79 0.94
CA GLY A 292 17.22 29.10 -0.22
C GLY A 292 18.66 28.58 -0.05
N ASN A 293 19.53 29.33 0.64
CA ASN A 293 20.88 28.87 0.95
C ASN A 293 20.89 27.68 1.90
N PHE A 294 20.00 27.66 2.90
CA PHE A 294 19.82 26.51 3.77
C PHE A 294 19.41 25.27 2.96
N ILE A 295 18.39 25.38 2.09
CA ILE A 295 17.93 24.27 1.24
C ILE A 295 19.08 23.73 0.36
N ARG A 296 19.85 24.62 -0.28
CA ARG A 296 21.01 24.22 -1.09
C ARG A 296 22.08 23.53 -0.26
N ALA A 297 22.39 24.06 0.93
CA ALA A 297 23.38 23.47 1.82
C ALA A 297 22.96 22.08 2.31
N PHE A 298 21.69 21.89 2.63
CA PHE A 298 21.13 20.58 2.98
C PHE A 298 21.27 19.61 1.80
N ALA A 299 20.79 20.00 0.62
CA ALA A 299 20.81 19.12 -0.56
C ALA A 299 22.23 18.72 -0.97
N ALA A 300 23.19 19.65 -0.91
CA ALA A 300 24.60 19.38 -1.18
C ALA A 300 25.18 18.29 -0.26
N ARG A 301 24.64 18.11 0.94
CA ARG A 301 25.07 17.10 1.92
C ARG A 301 24.27 15.80 1.82
N TYR A 302 22.97 15.85 1.51
CA TYR A 302 22.05 14.72 1.72
C TYR A 302 21.28 14.24 0.48
N ASP A 303 21.35 14.91 -0.68
CA ASP A 303 20.66 14.42 -1.88
C ASP A 303 21.16 13.03 -2.29
N GLY A 304 20.25 12.06 -2.33
CA GLY A 304 20.53 10.65 -2.59
C GLY A 304 21.04 9.85 -1.39
N HIS A 305 20.97 10.38 -0.16
CA HIS A 305 21.28 9.61 1.03
C HIS A 305 20.31 8.41 1.18
N PRO A 306 20.80 7.18 1.44
CA PRO A 306 19.96 5.97 1.40
C PRO A 306 18.85 5.94 2.47
N ASP A 307 19.06 6.60 3.61
CA ASP A 307 18.03 6.70 4.66
C ASP A 307 17.06 7.88 4.46
N LEU A 308 17.31 8.75 3.48
CA LEU A 308 16.45 9.89 3.19
C LEU A 308 15.40 9.47 2.15
N GLU A 309 14.16 9.32 2.60
CA GLU A 309 13.06 8.87 1.76
C GLU A 309 12.62 9.96 0.77
N SER A 310 12.25 11.12 1.30
CA SER A 310 11.77 12.23 0.48
C SER A 310 11.87 13.54 1.23
N ILE A 311 11.87 14.63 0.47
CA ILE A 311 11.72 15.98 1.03
C ILE A 311 10.32 16.51 0.73
N ASP A 312 9.59 16.85 1.78
CA ASP A 312 8.35 17.63 1.70
C ASP A 312 8.71 19.10 1.49
N MET A 313 8.42 19.61 0.30
CA MET A 313 8.78 20.95 -0.12
C MET A 313 7.94 22.00 0.61
N ALA A 314 8.52 22.53 1.67
CA ALA A 314 8.03 23.69 2.40
C ALA A 314 8.81 24.93 1.95
N TYR A 315 8.11 26.00 1.58
CA TYR A 315 8.79 27.17 0.99
C TYR A 315 8.41 28.53 1.58
N ALA A 316 7.17 28.77 1.99
CA ALA A 316 6.74 30.08 2.53
C ALA A 316 5.57 29.92 3.50
N GLY A 317 5.27 30.94 4.30
CA GLY A 317 4.13 30.89 5.22
C GLY A 317 4.35 29.99 6.44
N PHE A 318 3.37 30.00 7.34
CA PHE A 318 3.36 29.16 8.53
C PHE A 318 3.46 27.68 8.14
N TRP A 319 4.33 26.93 8.81
CA TRP A 319 4.68 25.54 8.48
C TRP A 319 5.24 25.31 7.06
N GLY A 320 5.29 26.33 6.19
CA GLY A 320 5.73 26.21 4.79
C GLY A 320 4.61 26.02 3.76
N GLU A 321 3.36 26.33 4.11
CA GLU A 321 2.14 26.05 3.33
C GLU A 321 1.65 27.23 2.48
N SER A 322 2.53 28.19 2.26
CA SER A 322 2.35 29.49 1.61
C SER A 322 1.39 30.45 2.30
N GLY A 323 0.19 30.04 2.73
CA GLY A 323 -0.77 30.83 3.53
C GLY A 323 -1.03 32.27 3.02
N GLY A 324 -0.85 32.52 1.72
CA GLY A 324 -0.88 33.87 1.13
C GLY A 324 0.36 34.75 1.37
N ASN A 325 1.37 34.30 2.11
CA ASN A 325 2.61 35.02 2.41
C ASN A 325 3.66 34.95 1.27
N SER A 326 3.33 34.35 0.13
CA SER A 326 4.21 34.36 -1.05
C SER A 326 3.44 34.64 -2.32
N SER A 327 3.96 35.55 -3.14
CA SER A 327 3.54 35.68 -4.53
C SER A 327 3.86 34.41 -5.31
N THR A 328 3.12 34.17 -6.40
CA THR A 328 3.39 33.05 -7.33
C THR A 328 4.83 33.07 -7.85
N ALA A 329 5.38 34.26 -8.14
CA ALA A 329 6.77 34.40 -8.61
C ALA A 329 7.78 33.95 -7.55
N THR A 330 7.56 34.29 -6.28
CA THR A 330 8.39 33.83 -5.16
C THR A 330 8.27 32.32 -4.96
N ALA A 331 7.05 31.78 -4.98
CA ALA A 331 6.81 30.34 -4.86
C ALA A 331 7.53 29.54 -5.97
N HIS A 332 7.49 30.03 -7.21
CA HIS A 332 8.21 29.42 -8.33
C HIS A 332 9.73 29.43 -8.13
N LYS A 333 10.29 30.57 -7.68
CA LYS A 333 11.73 30.67 -7.40
C LYS A 333 12.18 29.71 -6.30
N LEU A 334 11.42 29.59 -5.22
CA LEU A 334 11.73 28.64 -4.14
C LEU A 334 11.56 27.19 -4.59
N THR A 335 10.53 26.89 -5.38
CA THR A 335 10.34 25.57 -6.01
C THR A 335 11.54 25.23 -6.89
N ASP A 336 12.02 26.17 -7.71
CA ASP A 336 13.21 25.98 -8.55
C ASP A 336 14.48 25.70 -7.72
N ILE A 337 14.59 26.24 -6.51
CA ILE A 337 15.70 25.91 -5.61
C ILE A 337 15.62 24.44 -5.21
N TYR A 338 14.46 23.92 -4.80
CA TYR A 338 14.31 22.49 -4.51
C TYR A 338 14.60 21.63 -5.75
N LEU A 339 13.95 21.92 -6.88
CA LEU A 339 14.11 21.15 -8.13
C LEU A 339 15.56 21.15 -8.66
N SER A 340 16.29 22.24 -8.45
CA SER A 340 17.69 22.32 -8.87
C SER A 340 18.66 21.64 -7.90
N SER A 341 18.32 21.61 -6.61
CA SER A 341 19.18 21.10 -5.55
C SER A 341 19.04 19.59 -5.34
N PHE A 342 17.84 19.03 -5.49
CA PHE A 342 17.57 17.59 -5.32
C PHE A 342 17.41 16.91 -6.68
N ARG A 343 18.38 16.06 -7.03
CA ARG A 343 18.40 15.32 -8.30
C ARG A 343 18.22 13.82 -8.09
N LYS A 344 18.45 13.31 -6.88
CA LYS A 344 18.37 11.89 -6.54
C LYS A 344 17.22 11.60 -5.56
N THR A 345 17.01 12.45 -4.57
CA THR A 345 15.94 12.31 -3.58
C THR A 345 14.61 12.78 -4.15
N LYS A 346 13.53 12.04 -3.85
CA LYS A 346 12.18 12.38 -4.30
C LYS A 346 11.66 13.63 -3.57
N LEU A 347 11.03 14.53 -4.33
CA LEU A 347 10.37 15.72 -3.80
C LEU A 347 8.87 15.50 -3.74
N LEU A 348 8.25 15.98 -2.67
CA LEU A 348 6.80 16.03 -2.51
C LEU A 348 6.35 17.50 -2.50
N ALA A 349 5.50 17.89 -3.46
CA ALA A 349 4.86 19.19 -3.42
C ALA A 349 3.58 19.16 -2.57
N MET A 350 3.33 20.23 -1.83
CA MET A 350 2.02 20.44 -1.21
C MET A 350 0.94 20.60 -2.28
N LEU A 351 -0.08 19.73 -2.25
CA LEU A 351 -1.22 19.78 -3.14
C LEU A 351 -1.98 21.11 -2.97
N GLY A 352 -2.44 21.68 -4.08
CA GLY A 352 -3.15 22.96 -4.10
C GLY A 352 -2.24 24.19 -4.17
N MET A 353 -0.92 23.99 -4.09
CA MET A 353 0.06 25.07 -4.14
C MET A 353 0.65 25.29 -5.55
N PRO A 354 1.14 26.50 -5.88
CA PRO A 354 1.78 26.78 -7.17
C PRO A 354 2.96 25.86 -7.51
N SER A 355 3.64 25.30 -6.50
CA SER A 355 4.78 24.38 -6.68
C SER A 355 4.41 23.15 -7.51
N CYS A 356 3.18 22.62 -7.36
CA CYS A 356 2.70 21.48 -8.13
C CYS A 356 2.74 21.77 -9.64
N ALA A 357 1.91 22.72 -10.09
CA ALA A 357 1.79 23.03 -11.51
C ALA A 357 3.11 23.52 -12.12
N HIS A 358 3.90 24.29 -11.36
CA HIS A 358 5.18 24.81 -11.81
C HIS A 358 6.22 23.69 -12.03
N ALA A 359 6.36 22.75 -11.09
CA ALA A 359 7.28 21.63 -11.24
C ALA A 359 6.90 20.73 -12.42
N MET A 360 5.61 20.41 -12.58
CA MET A 360 5.12 19.63 -13.73
C MET A 360 5.39 20.35 -15.06
N LYS A 361 5.13 21.66 -15.15
CA LYS A 361 5.43 22.47 -16.35
C LYS A 361 6.92 22.50 -16.68
N ARG A 362 7.78 22.35 -15.68
CA ARG A 362 9.24 22.27 -15.85
C ARG A 362 9.74 20.87 -16.22
N GLY A 363 8.85 19.89 -16.35
CA GLY A 363 9.18 18.52 -16.77
C GLY A 363 9.76 17.65 -15.66
N PHE A 364 9.49 17.95 -14.39
CA PHE A 364 9.94 17.14 -13.27
C PHE A 364 8.86 16.15 -12.81
N ASP A 365 9.25 14.88 -12.64
CA ASP A 365 8.46 13.89 -11.91
C ASP A 365 8.56 14.15 -10.41
N ILE A 366 7.53 14.79 -9.85
CA ILE A 366 7.43 15.04 -8.41
C ILE A 366 6.24 14.30 -7.82
N GLY A 367 6.39 13.86 -6.57
CA GLY A 367 5.26 13.37 -5.79
C GLY A 367 4.48 14.54 -5.22
N TRP A 368 3.38 14.24 -4.57
CA TRP A 368 2.62 15.25 -3.86
C TRP A 368 2.19 14.77 -2.49
N ARG A 369 1.99 15.75 -1.62
CA ARG A 369 1.49 15.55 -0.28
C ARG A 369 0.30 16.44 -0.01
N ALA A 370 -0.66 15.97 0.78
CA ALA A 370 -1.87 16.71 1.11
C ALA A 370 -2.10 16.73 2.62
N ASP A 371 -2.57 17.86 3.15
CA ASP A 371 -3.04 17.94 4.54
C ASP A 371 -4.51 17.58 4.61
N CYS A 372 -4.97 17.27 5.81
CA CYS A 372 -6.38 17.07 6.10
C CYS A 372 -7.02 15.84 5.48
N PHE A 373 -6.25 14.80 5.19
CA PHE A 373 -6.84 13.54 4.75
C PHE A 373 -7.92 13.09 5.74
N GLY A 374 -9.04 12.65 5.19
CA GLY A 374 -10.17 12.15 5.95
C GLY A 374 -11.02 13.19 6.66
N ASP A 375 -10.83 14.50 6.43
CA ASP A 375 -11.83 15.46 6.86
C ASP A 375 -13.08 15.38 5.96
N LEU A 376 -14.22 15.05 6.57
CA LEU A 376 -15.49 14.97 5.85
C LEU A 376 -16.35 16.20 6.10
N ILE A 377 -16.10 16.90 7.21
CA ILE A 377 -16.91 18.01 7.69
C ILE A 377 -16.00 18.98 8.46
N ARG A 378 -15.95 20.26 8.09
CA ARG A 378 -15.41 21.32 8.97
C ARG A 378 -16.47 22.40 9.16
N PRO A 379 -17.13 22.50 10.32
CA PRO A 379 -18.08 23.57 10.55
C PRO A 379 -17.33 24.90 10.63
N GLU A 380 -17.26 25.62 9.50
CA GLU A 380 -16.54 26.89 9.40
C GLU A 380 -17.45 28.08 9.70
N VAL A 381 -18.75 27.95 9.46
CA VAL A 381 -19.72 29.05 9.55
C VAL A 381 -21.01 28.53 10.19
N LYS A 382 -21.50 29.22 11.22
CA LYS A 382 -22.69 28.81 12.00
C LYS A 382 -23.95 28.74 11.13
N GLU A 383 -24.02 29.60 10.13
CA GLU A 383 -25.15 29.79 9.23
C GLU A 383 -25.16 28.77 8.07
N VAL A 384 -24.07 28.06 7.84
CA VAL A 384 -23.96 27.08 6.74
C VAL A 384 -24.29 25.68 7.29
N PRO A 385 -25.25 24.95 6.68
CA PRO A 385 -25.51 23.57 7.04
C PRO A 385 -24.22 22.73 6.99
N VAL A 386 -24.09 21.81 7.94
CA VAL A 386 -22.86 21.03 8.17
C VAL A 386 -22.42 20.26 6.91
N ASP A 387 -23.38 19.71 6.16
CA ASP A 387 -23.18 18.98 4.89
C ASP A 387 -22.74 19.88 3.72
N ARG A 388 -22.78 21.20 3.90
CA ARG A 388 -22.36 22.20 2.91
C ARG A 388 -21.16 23.01 3.36
N CYS A 389 -20.63 22.75 4.55
CA CYS A 389 -19.41 23.38 4.98
C CYS A 389 -18.22 22.82 4.19
N PHE A 390 -17.23 23.67 3.97
CA PHE A 390 -16.00 23.31 3.28
C PHE A 390 -15.30 22.12 3.97
N ASN A 391 -14.70 21.24 3.16
CA ASN A 391 -13.73 20.24 3.62
C ASN A 391 -12.76 19.91 2.48
N HIS A 392 -11.57 19.38 2.81
CA HIS A 392 -10.56 19.16 1.77
C HIS A 392 -10.92 18.01 0.84
N THR A 393 -11.57 16.97 1.40
CA THR A 393 -11.96 15.76 0.67
C THR A 393 -12.77 16.05 -0.58
N TYR A 394 -13.84 16.86 -0.47
CA TYR A 394 -14.74 17.16 -1.59
C TYR A 394 -14.42 18.49 -2.29
N ASP A 395 -14.01 19.52 -1.54
CA ASP A 395 -13.87 20.87 -2.12
C ASP A 395 -12.46 21.17 -2.65
N ALA A 396 -11.42 20.47 -2.17
CA ALA A 396 -10.04 20.82 -2.49
C ALA A 396 -9.30 19.77 -3.34
N TYR A 397 -9.30 18.49 -2.96
CA TYR A 397 -8.35 17.52 -3.53
C TYR A 397 -8.53 17.31 -5.02
N VAL A 398 -9.74 16.99 -5.49
CA VAL A 398 -9.99 16.69 -6.91
C VAL A 398 -9.62 17.90 -7.79
N GLN A 399 -10.01 19.11 -7.36
CA GLN A 399 -9.69 20.35 -8.07
C GLN A 399 -8.17 20.62 -8.08
N SER A 400 -7.51 20.41 -6.95
CA SER A 400 -6.08 20.66 -6.80
C SER A 400 -5.23 19.65 -7.58
N ILE A 401 -5.65 18.38 -7.64
CA ILE A 401 -5.02 17.36 -8.46
C ILE A 401 -5.12 17.74 -9.93
N HIS A 402 -6.31 18.18 -10.38
CA HIS A 402 -6.52 18.61 -11.76
C HIS A 402 -5.70 19.86 -12.11
N ARG A 403 -5.86 20.94 -11.33
CA ARG A 403 -5.17 22.23 -11.57
C ARG A 403 -3.65 22.13 -11.43
N GLY A 404 -3.17 21.25 -10.54
CA GLY A 404 -1.76 20.99 -10.31
C GLY A 404 -1.09 20.08 -11.35
N GLY A 405 -1.86 19.48 -12.27
CA GLY A 405 -1.34 18.50 -13.22
C GLY A 405 -0.92 17.18 -12.57
N MET A 406 -1.49 16.82 -11.41
CA MET A 406 -1.04 15.72 -10.55
C MET A 406 -1.77 14.39 -10.76
N LYS A 407 -2.71 14.33 -11.71
CA LYS A 407 -3.57 13.15 -11.94
C LYS A 407 -2.79 11.86 -12.11
N ASP A 408 -1.69 11.90 -12.86
CA ASP A 408 -0.85 10.73 -13.17
C ASP A 408 0.48 10.73 -12.41
N ALA A 409 0.72 11.70 -11.52
CA ALA A 409 1.99 11.83 -10.78
C ALA A 409 2.29 10.60 -9.90
N TRP A 410 1.24 9.95 -9.39
CA TRP A 410 1.35 8.71 -8.61
C TRP A 410 1.99 7.54 -9.39
N LYS A 411 2.03 7.60 -10.72
CA LYS A 411 2.67 6.54 -11.52
C LYS A 411 4.20 6.59 -11.44
N THR A 412 4.78 7.75 -11.13
CA THR A 412 6.24 7.96 -11.16
C THR A 412 6.80 8.48 -9.83
N SER A 413 5.94 8.97 -8.93
CA SER A 413 6.35 9.49 -7.62
C SER A 413 5.28 9.30 -6.53
N PRO A 414 5.69 9.21 -5.25
CA PRO A 414 4.78 8.84 -4.17
C PRO A 414 3.72 9.90 -3.84
N VAL A 415 2.58 9.41 -3.35
CA VAL A 415 1.51 10.20 -2.75
C VAL A 415 1.55 10.03 -1.24
N THR A 416 1.75 11.11 -0.50
CA THR A 416 1.74 11.13 0.98
C THR A 416 0.55 11.91 1.50
N MET A 417 -0.31 11.35 2.32
CA MET A 417 -1.46 12.09 2.85
C MET A 417 -1.42 12.17 4.37
N GLU A 418 -1.43 13.41 4.86
CA GLU A 418 -1.40 13.78 6.27
C GLU A 418 -2.82 14.02 6.78
N THR A 419 -3.13 13.53 7.98
CA THR A 419 -4.43 13.78 8.61
C THR A 419 -4.49 15.17 9.24
N CYS A 420 -5.62 15.86 9.14
CA CYS A 420 -5.92 16.96 10.06
C CYS A 420 -6.43 16.39 11.37
N GLY A 421 -5.88 16.87 12.49
CA GLY A 421 -5.98 16.13 13.74
C GLY A 421 -5.27 14.78 13.61
N ASN A 422 -5.99 13.69 13.86
CA ASN A 422 -5.52 12.30 13.76
C ASN A 422 -6.69 11.32 13.75
N VAL A 423 -6.40 10.02 13.71
CA VAL A 423 -7.43 8.96 13.70
C VAL A 423 -8.35 9.01 14.92
N ALA A 424 -7.84 9.37 16.11
CA ALA A 424 -8.69 9.53 17.29
C ALA A 424 -9.67 10.70 17.12
N TYR A 425 -9.25 11.78 16.45
CA TYR A 425 -10.16 12.88 16.10
C TYR A 425 -11.27 12.43 15.16
N TRP A 426 -10.99 11.64 14.12
CA TRP A 426 -12.04 11.09 13.24
C TRP A 426 -13.09 10.31 14.02
N ALA A 427 -12.66 9.48 14.97
CA ALA A 427 -13.57 8.72 15.83
C ALA A 427 -14.42 9.62 16.73
N MET A 428 -13.82 10.67 17.33
CA MET A 428 -14.57 11.65 18.14
C MET A 428 -15.56 12.46 17.30
N ALA A 429 -15.20 12.79 16.06
CA ALA A 429 -16.04 13.54 15.13
C ALA A 429 -17.11 12.67 14.44
N GLY A 430 -17.08 11.35 14.64
CA GLY A 430 -18.04 10.42 14.03
C GLY A 430 -17.91 10.30 12.52
N TYR A 431 -16.72 10.52 11.96
CA TYR A 431 -16.49 10.41 10.52
C TYR A 431 -16.57 8.96 10.04
N ASP A 432 -17.05 8.78 8.81
CA ASP A 432 -17.10 7.47 8.16
C ASP A 432 -15.70 7.02 7.73
N LEU A 433 -15.13 6.08 8.49
CA LEU A 433 -13.80 5.55 8.22
C LEU A 433 -13.72 4.76 6.90
N ASP A 434 -14.80 4.12 6.46
CA ASP A 434 -14.79 3.36 5.20
C ASP A 434 -14.71 4.31 4.01
N GLU A 435 -15.42 5.43 4.07
CA GLU A 435 -15.33 6.49 3.07
C GLU A 435 -13.93 7.11 3.01
N ILE A 436 -13.33 7.43 4.16
CA ILE A 436 -11.96 7.96 4.24
C ILE A 436 -10.97 6.98 3.58
N ILE A 437 -11.05 5.70 3.93
CA ILE A 437 -10.19 4.64 3.37
C ILE A 437 -10.35 4.55 1.84
N GLU A 438 -11.60 4.59 1.35
CA GLU A 438 -11.90 4.53 -0.08
C GLU A 438 -11.31 5.72 -0.85
N HIS A 439 -11.32 6.93 -0.26
CA HIS A 439 -10.61 8.07 -0.84
C HIS A 439 -9.10 7.84 -0.91
N GLY A 440 -8.50 7.24 0.12
CA GLY A 440 -7.09 6.87 0.11
C GLY A 440 -6.73 5.93 -1.05
N TYR A 441 -7.62 4.96 -1.35
CA TYR A 441 -7.48 4.08 -2.51
C TYR A 441 -7.57 4.84 -3.84
N LYS A 442 -8.57 5.72 -4.00
CA LYS A 442 -8.77 6.52 -5.22
C LYS A 442 -7.61 7.47 -5.52
N TYR A 443 -6.91 7.95 -4.50
CA TYR A 443 -5.77 8.85 -4.64
C TYR A 443 -4.42 8.12 -4.79
N HIS A 444 -4.41 6.78 -4.88
CA HIS A 444 -3.19 5.98 -5.02
C HIS A 444 -2.17 6.25 -3.89
N MET A 445 -2.68 6.37 -2.65
CA MET A 445 -1.85 6.69 -1.48
C MET A 445 -0.70 5.69 -1.36
N SER A 446 0.52 6.22 -1.34
CA SER A 446 1.73 5.41 -1.11
C SER A 446 2.09 5.39 0.37
N VAL A 447 1.87 6.54 1.03
CA VAL A 447 2.26 6.79 2.41
C VAL A 447 1.14 7.49 3.17
N PHE A 448 0.78 6.94 4.33
CA PHE A 448 -0.21 7.52 5.24
C PHE A 448 0.48 8.14 6.47
N MET A 449 0.21 9.40 6.79
CA MET A 449 0.77 10.08 7.96
C MET A 449 -0.33 10.53 8.94
N PRO A 450 -0.65 9.74 9.99
CA PRO A 450 -1.70 10.02 10.96
C PRO A 450 -1.22 10.63 12.29
N LYS A 451 -0.05 11.29 12.28
CA LYS A 451 0.54 12.02 13.40
C LYS A 451 0.82 11.24 14.69
N ASN A 452 1.00 9.92 14.65
CA ASN A 452 1.39 9.09 15.82
C ASN A 452 0.59 9.32 17.11
N ALA A 453 -0.67 9.72 16.99
CA ALA A 453 -1.65 9.50 18.04
C ALA A 453 -2.12 8.03 17.97
N PHE A 454 -2.60 7.51 19.09
CA PHE A 454 -3.13 6.15 19.14
C PHE A 454 -4.36 5.98 18.23
N PHE A 455 -4.56 4.78 17.71
CA PHE A 455 -5.77 4.38 17.00
C PHE A 455 -6.77 3.81 18.00
N PRO A 456 -8.00 4.34 18.07
CA PRO A 456 -9.09 3.67 18.75
C PRO A 456 -9.29 2.25 18.20
N GLU A 457 -9.76 1.34 19.04
CA GLU A 457 -9.81 -0.10 18.72
C GLU A 457 -10.57 -0.42 17.42
N ARG A 458 -11.72 0.23 17.20
CA ARG A 458 -12.53 0.06 15.98
C ARG A 458 -11.80 0.52 14.71
N SER A 459 -10.91 1.49 14.82
CA SER A 459 -10.15 2.02 13.69
C SER A 459 -8.90 1.18 13.39
N LEU A 460 -8.31 0.54 14.41
CA LEU A 460 -7.06 -0.19 14.27
C LEU A 460 -7.15 -1.35 13.27
N GLU A 461 -8.22 -2.15 13.33
CA GLU A 461 -8.41 -3.28 12.41
C GLU A 461 -8.53 -2.81 10.95
N LYS A 462 -9.43 -1.86 10.70
CA LYS A 462 -9.66 -1.29 9.36
C LYS A 462 -8.40 -0.61 8.81
N LEU A 463 -7.69 0.15 9.65
CA LEU A 463 -6.46 0.82 9.23
C LEU A 463 -5.29 -0.15 9.04
N THR A 464 -5.26 -1.29 9.74
CA THR A 464 -4.29 -2.35 9.46
C THR A 464 -4.55 -2.99 8.10
N ALA A 465 -5.82 -3.21 7.74
CA ALA A 465 -6.18 -3.69 6.40
C ALA A 465 -5.87 -2.65 5.31
N PHE A 466 -6.16 -1.38 5.57
CA PHE A 466 -5.76 -0.27 4.71
C PHE A 466 -4.24 -0.23 4.50
N ASP A 467 -3.47 -0.34 5.59
CA ASP A 467 -2.01 -0.28 5.56
C ASP A 467 -1.39 -1.41 4.73
N ARG A 468 -2.01 -2.60 4.70
CA ARG A 468 -1.60 -3.73 3.85
C ARG A 468 -1.71 -3.42 2.36
N ARG A 469 -2.58 -2.51 1.96
CA ARG A 469 -2.92 -2.23 0.56
C ARG A 469 -2.30 -0.93 0.01
N ILE A 470 -2.07 0.09 0.83
CA ILE A 470 -1.45 1.34 0.36
C ILE A 470 -0.02 1.14 -0.14
N GLY A 471 0.38 1.87 -1.18
CA GLY A 471 1.65 1.65 -1.88
C GLY A 471 1.62 0.39 -2.76
N TYR A 472 2.79 -0.22 -2.97
CA TYR A 472 2.93 -1.44 -3.77
C TYR A 472 2.78 -2.71 -2.93
N ARG A 473 2.23 -3.77 -3.52
CA ARG A 473 2.22 -5.12 -2.93
C ARG A 473 2.26 -6.13 -4.07
N PHE A 474 3.41 -6.76 -4.28
CA PHE A 474 3.57 -7.70 -5.39
C PHE A 474 3.19 -9.12 -4.97
N ALA A 475 2.36 -9.79 -5.76
CA ALA A 475 2.08 -11.21 -5.67
C ALA A 475 2.60 -11.91 -6.95
N LEU A 476 3.30 -13.03 -6.79
CA LEU A 476 3.69 -13.85 -7.93
C LEU A 476 2.53 -14.79 -8.28
N ARG A 477 1.91 -14.57 -9.44
CA ARG A 477 0.80 -15.42 -9.92
C ARG A 477 1.32 -16.66 -10.62
N GLN A 478 2.33 -16.50 -11.47
CA GLN A 478 2.98 -17.60 -12.17
C GLN A 478 4.38 -17.24 -12.63
N MET A 479 5.30 -18.20 -12.56
CA MET A 479 6.57 -18.16 -13.27
C MET A 479 6.74 -19.42 -14.11
N LEU A 480 7.09 -19.26 -15.38
CA LEU A 480 7.47 -20.35 -16.28
C LEU A 480 8.98 -20.43 -16.38
N LEU A 481 9.50 -21.63 -16.18
CA LEU A 481 10.91 -21.95 -16.29
C LEU A 481 11.05 -23.22 -17.13
N PRO A 482 12.15 -23.42 -17.85
CA PRO A 482 12.47 -24.74 -18.39
C PRO A 482 12.73 -25.72 -17.24
N LEU A 483 12.57 -27.01 -17.54
CA LEU A 483 12.90 -28.07 -16.60
C LEU A 483 14.39 -28.42 -16.62
N GLU A 484 15.05 -28.21 -17.76
CA GLU A 484 16.46 -28.52 -17.99
C GLU A 484 17.12 -27.37 -18.77
N VAL A 485 18.35 -27.01 -18.40
CA VAL A 485 19.14 -25.96 -19.08
C VAL A 485 20.60 -26.38 -19.13
N ARG A 486 21.23 -26.23 -20.30
CA ARG A 486 22.68 -26.43 -20.43
C ARG A 486 23.43 -25.35 -19.67
N ARG A 487 24.47 -25.76 -18.96
CA ARG A 487 25.30 -24.85 -18.17
C ARG A 487 25.95 -23.78 -19.05
N GLY A 488 25.73 -22.51 -18.73
CA GLY A 488 26.21 -21.37 -19.51
C GLY A 488 25.28 -20.91 -20.63
N ASP A 489 24.20 -21.64 -20.90
CA ASP A 489 23.22 -21.26 -21.89
C ASP A 489 22.12 -20.37 -21.27
N HIS A 490 21.31 -19.79 -22.15
CA HIS A 490 20.17 -18.99 -21.75
C HIS A 490 18.96 -19.86 -21.41
N LEU A 491 18.20 -19.44 -20.39
CA LEU A 491 16.83 -19.86 -20.16
C LEU A 491 15.87 -18.68 -20.36
N THR A 492 14.72 -18.96 -20.96
CA THR A 492 13.61 -18.00 -21.02
C THR A 492 12.78 -18.13 -19.75
N VAL A 493 12.48 -17.00 -19.12
CA VAL A 493 11.57 -16.91 -17.98
C VAL A 493 10.39 -16.03 -18.39
N GLU A 494 9.18 -16.58 -18.28
CA GLU A 494 7.95 -15.79 -18.34
C GLU A 494 7.41 -15.61 -16.94
N CYS A 495 7.04 -14.39 -16.59
CA CYS A 495 6.60 -14.08 -15.24
C CYS A 495 5.33 -13.24 -15.28
N PHE A 496 4.28 -13.76 -14.65
CA PHE A 496 3.03 -13.05 -14.37
C PHE A 496 3.02 -12.67 -12.89
N THR A 497 3.10 -11.37 -12.63
CA THR A 497 2.96 -10.78 -11.30
C THR A 497 1.71 -9.92 -11.23
N ASP A 498 1.25 -9.65 -10.01
CA ASP A 498 0.13 -8.76 -9.75
C ASP A 498 0.58 -7.76 -8.68
N ASN A 499 0.41 -6.46 -8.94
CA ASN A 499 0.55 -5.46 -7.90
C ASN A 499 -0.84 -5.27 -7.26
N VAL A 500 -1.12 -6.04 -6.21
CA VAL A 500 -2.38 -5.98 -5.45
C VAL A 500 -2.46 -4.76 -4.52
N GLY A 501 -1.44 -3.91 -4.53
CA GLY A 501 -1.46 -2.59 -3.90
C GLY A 501 -2.20 -1.54 -4.74
N ILE A 502 -2.06 -0.26 -4.37
CA ILE A 502 -2.69 0.87 -5.08
C ILE A 502 -1.68 1.83 -5.72
N ALA A 503 -0.38 1.60 -5.59
CA ALA A 503 0.66 2.40 -6.23
C ALA A 503 1.85 1.53 -6.64
N PRO A 504 2.71 1.96 -7.59
CA PRO A 504 3.94 1.25 -7.90
C PRO A 504 5.01 1.48 -6.82
N ILE A 505 6.11 0.74 -6.92
CA ILE A 505 7.34 1.05 -6.19
C ILE A 505 8.11 2.15 -6.94
N TYR A 506 8.71 3.10 -6.22
CA TYR A 506 9.42 4.24 -6.85
C TYR A 506 10.94 4.14 -6.78
N ARG A 507 11.47 3.07 -6.17
CA ARG A 507 12.91 2.82 -5.98
C ARG A 507 13.41 1.77 -6.96
N PRO A 508 14.66 1.90 -7.46
CA PRO A 508 15.20 1.05 -8.52
C PRO A 508 15.72 -0.29 -7.98
N TYR A 509 14.89 -1.04 -7.25
CA TYR A 509 15.27 -2.42 -6.87
C TYR A 509 15.26 -3.33 -8.10
N ARG A 510 16.10 -4.37 -8.06
CA ARG A 510 16.23 -5.34 -9.16
C ARG A 510 15.47 -6.62 -8.82
N LEU A 511 14.63 -7.10 -9.72
CA LEU A 511 14.10 -8.46 -9.62
C LEU A 511 15.22 -9.45 -9.96
N ALA A 512 15.34 -10.56 -9.23
CA ALA A 512 16.38 -11.55 -9.49
C ALA A 512 15.95 -12.98 -9.14
N LEU A 513 16.58 -13.94 -9.82
CA LEU A 513 16.60 -15.33 -9.40
C LEU A 513 17.93 -15.65 -8.72
N ARG A 514 17.84 -16.36 -7.59
CA ARG A 514 18.98 -17.01 -6.97
C ARG A 514 18.99 -18.49 -7.32
N PHE A 515 20.05 -18.93 -7.96
CA PHE A 515 20.34 -20.34 -8.22
C PHE A 515 21.28 -20.88 -7.14
N SER A 516 21.06 -22.11 -6.68
CA SER A 516 21.92 -22.74 -5.66
C SER A 516 22.04 -24.25 -5.81
N GLN A 517 23.25 -24.76 -5.57
CA GLN A 517 23.60 -26.18 -5.63
C GLN A 517 24.76 -26.45 -4.66
N GLY A 518 24.50 -27.23 -3.61
CA GLY A 518 25.48 -27.46 -2.55
C GLY A 518 25.94 -26.14 -1.91
N ARG A 519 27.24 -25.83 -2.00
CA ARG A 519 27.83 -24.57 -1.50
C ARG A 519 27.84 -23.44 -2.54
N THR A 520 27.51 -23.73 -3.80
CA THR A 520 27.51 -22.75 -4.89
C THR A 520 26.18 -22.01 -4.91
N SER A 521 26.22 -20.68 -4.93
CA SER A 521 25.03 -19.85 -5.14
C SER A 521 25.35 -18.70 -6.10
N GLU A 522 24.38 -18.34 -6.94
CA GLU A 522 24.45 -17.24 -7.91
C GLU A 522 23.17 -16.42 -7.88
N VAL A 523 23.31 -15.10 -7.96
CA VAL A 523 22.19 -14.18 -8.16
C VAL A 523 22.24 -13.67 -9.60
N VAL A 524 21.13 -13.83 -10.31
CA VAL A 524 21.00 -13.40 -11.70
C VAL A 524 19.84 -12.40 -11.76
N PRO A 525 20.13 -11.09 -11.84
CA PRO A 525 19.10 -10.07 -11.95
C PRO A 525 18.48 -10.05 -13.35
N PHE A 526 17.20 -9.71 -13.40
CA PHE A 526 16.48 -9.36 -14.62
C PHE A 526 16.74 -7.88 -14.99
N ARG A 527 16.47 -7.54 -16.24
CA ARG A 527 16.51 -6.17 -16.77
C ARG A 527 15.18 -5.43 -16.60
N VAL A 528 14.08 -6.15 -16.37
CA VAL A 528 12.75 -5.55 -16.15
C VAL A 528 12.79 -4.52 -15.01
N ASP A 529 12.22 -3.34 -15.27
CA ASP A 529 12.09 -2.28 -14.28
C ASP A 529 10.77 -2.42 -13.52
N ILE A 530 10.84 -2.89 -12.27
CA ILE A 530 9.64 -3.13 -11.45
C ILE A 530 8.90 -1.83 -11.07
N ARG A 531 9.50 -0.65 -11.29
CA ARG A 531 8.82 0.64 -11.08
C ARG A 531 7.68 0.86 -12.07
N THR A 532 7.69 0.15 -13.20
CA THR A 532 6.59 0.20 -14.18
C THR A 532 5.42 -0.71 -13.80
N TRP A 533 5.53 -1.49 -12.71
CA TRP A 533 4.46 -2.39 -12.26
C TRP A 533 3.37 -1.62 -11.53
N LEU A 534 2.48 -1.02 -12.33
CA LEU A 534 1.28 -0.35 -11.84
C LEU A 534 0.32 -1.37 -11.18
N PRO A 535 -0.63 -0.90 -10.34
CA PRO A 535 -1.67 -1.75 -9.74
C PRO A 535 -2.36 -2.66 -10.76
N GLY A 536 -2.54 -3.92 -10.39
CA GLY A 536 -3.08 -4.98 -11.24
C GLY A 536 -2.02 -5.85 -11.91
N HIS A 537 -2.42 -6.48 -13.02
CA HIS A 537 -1.63 -7.51 -13.69
C HIS A 537 -0.41 -6.93 -14.42
N ASN A 538 0.73 -7.61 -14.26
CA ASN A 538 2.00 -7.29 -14.89
C ASN A 538 2.60 -8.57 -15.48
N PHE A 539 3.19 -8.45 -16.67
CA PHE A 539 3.81 -9.58 -17.35
C PHE A 539 5.15 -9.14 -17.96
N PHE A 540 6.14 -10.00 -17.87
CA PHE A 540 7.37 -9.86 -18.65
C PHE A 540 7.90 -11.22 -19.06
N GLU A 541 8.67 -11.23 -20.14
CA GLU A 541 9.46 -12.36 -20.62
C GLU A 541 10.90 -11.90 -20.77
N GLU A 542 11.86 -12.66 -20.22
CA GLU A 542 13.27 -12.32 -20.34
C GLU A 542 14.15 -13.57 -20.43
N ARG A 543 15.26 -13.45 -21.18
CA ARG A 543 16.31 -14.47 -21.24
C ARG A 543 17.43 -14.15 -20.27
N ILE A 544 17.67 -15.05 -19.32
CA ILE A 544 18.79 -14.98 -18.37
C ILE A 544 19.73 -16.16 -18.60
N VAL A 545 20.96 -16.09 -18.11
CA VAL A 545 21.96 -17.16 -18.26
C VAL A 545 21.97 -18.03 -17.01
N LEU A 546 22.02 -19.35 -17.16
CA LEU A 546 22.39 -20.26 -16.06
C LEU A 546 23.92 -20.29 -15.94
N PRO A 547 24.53 -19.83 -14.84
CA PRO A 547 25.98 -19.76 -14.71
C PRO A 547 26.70 -21.10 -14.92
N LYS A 548 27.83 -21.08 -15.65
CA LYS A 548 28.61 -22.27 -16.02
C LYS A 548 29.16 -23.07 -14.84
N ARG A 549 29.28 -22.45 -13.67
CA ARG A 549 29.91 -23.04 -12.48
C ARG A 549 29.05 -24.08 -11.76
N PHE A 550 27.77 -24.19 -12.10
CA PHE A 550 26.94 -25.27 -11.59
C PHE A 550 27.43 -26.62 -12.15
N GLN A 551 27.30 -27.67 -11.35
CA GLN A 551 27.54 -29.04 -11.76
C GLN A 551 26.27 -29.62 -12.37
N ARG A 552 26.42 -30.70 -13.12
CA ARG A 552 25.28 -31.43 -13.67
C ARG A 552 24.36 -31.91 -12.53
N GLY A 553 23.05 -31.70 -12.66
CA GLY A 553 22.04 -32.12 -11.70
C GLY A 553 21.18 -30.98 -11.18
N GLU A 554 20.47 -31.23 -10.08
CA GLU A 554 19.49 -30.30 -9.52
C GLU A 554 20.13 -28.98 -9.06
N VAL A 555 19.54 -27.87 -9.48
CA VAL A 555 19.85 -26.50 -9.05
C VAL A 555 18.56 -25.88 -8.52
N LYS A 556 18.55 -25.49 -7.24
CA LYS A 556 17.40 -24.84 -6.60
C LYS A 556 17.28 -23.39 -7.06
N VAL A 557 16.06 -22.95 -7.30
CA VAL A 557 15.69 -21.61 -7.76
C VAL A 557 14.88 -20.90 -6.69
N ALA A 558 15.28 -19.66 -6.36
CA ALA A 558 14.55 -18.78 -5.46
C ALA A 558 14.38 -17.38 -6.06
N LEU A 559 13.32 -16.68 -5.68
CA LEU A 559 12.98 -15.34 -6.15
C LEU A 559 13.27 -14.28 -5.07
N GLY A 560 13.74 -13.11 -5.51
CA GLY A 560 13.93 -11.96 -4.64
C GLY A 560 13.89 -10.65 -5.42
N VAL A 561 13.57 -9.57 -4.72
CA VAL A 561 13.77 -8.20 -5.21
C VAL A 561 14.86 -7.56 -4.34
N ILE A 562 15.99 -7.28 -4.96
CA ILE A 562 17.28 -7.00 -4.32
C ILE A 562 17.70 -5.54 -4.46
N ASP A 563 18.46 -5.04 -3.48
CA ASP A 563 19.16 -3.76 -3.55
C ASP A 563 20.45 -3.85 -4.39
N ASP A 564 21.27 -2.78 -4.37
CA ASP A 564 22.53 -2.72 -5.11
C ASP A 564 23.61 -3.66 -4.54
N ASP A 565 23.45 -4.16 -3.31
CA ASP A 565 24.33 -5.12 -2.65
C ASP A 565 23.86 -6.58 -2.83
N ASP A 566 22.92 -6.81 -3.76
CA ASP A 566 22.27 -8.10 -4.04
C ASP A 566 21.51 -8.71 -2.85
N VAL A 567 21.10 -7.89 -1.87
CA VAL A 567 20.36 -8.34 -0.68
C VAL A 567 18.85 -8.17 -0.92
N PRO A 568 18.00 -9.20 -0.69
CA PRO A 568 16.56 -9.04 -0.77
C PRO A 568 16.03 -8.01 0.23
N ARG A 569 15.38 -6.96 -0.28
CA ARG A 569 14.77 -5.88 0.53
C ARG A 569 13.27 -5.75 0.33
N VAL A 570 12.76 -6.28 -0.78
CA VAL A 570 11.35 -6.26 -1.11
C VAL A 570 10.87 -7.70 -1.28
N TRP A 571 9.77 -8.01 -0.62
CA TRP A 571 9.21 -9.36 -0.57
C TRP A 571 7.86 -9.42 -1.27
N PHE A 572 7.62 -10.56 -1.92
CA PHE A 572 6.34 -10.88 -2.52
C PHE A 572 5.37 -11.35 -1.44
N ALA A 573 4.09 -11.11 -1.66
CA ALA A 573 2.98 -11.61 -0.87
C ALA A 573 2.71 -13.09 -1.13
N ILE A 574 3.74 -13.93 -1.10
CA ILE A 574 3.65 -15.37 -1.29
C ILE A 574 4.22 -16.14 -0.10
N THR A 575 3.66 -17.32 0.15
CA THR A 575 4.08 -18.17 1.27
C THR A 575 5.52 -18.65 1.11
N GLY A 576 6.23 -18.74 2.25
CA GLY A 576 7.59 -19.26 2.30
C GLY A 576 8.65 -18.21 1.97
N LYS A 577 9.52 -17.92 2.95
CA LYS A 577 10.68 -17.06 2.80
C LYS A 577 11.80 -17.58 3.70
N THR A 578 13.02 -17.57 3.20
CA THR A 578 14.21 -17.90 3.99
C THR A 578 14.58 -16.75 4.95
N ASP A 579 15.44 -17.03 5.94
CA ASP A 579 15.96 -16.00 6.84
C ASP A 579 16.72 -14.90 6.08
N ALA A 580 17.38 -15.26 4.98
CA ALA A 580 18.04 -14.34 4.06
C ALA A 580 17.09 -13.58 3.12
N GLY A 581 15.77 -13.74 3.26
CA GLY A 581 14.77 -12.96 2.53
C GLY A 581 14.38 -13.48 1.13
N TRP A 582 14.95 -14.59 0.67
CA TRP A 582 14.61 -15.21 -0.61
C TRP A 582 13.36 -16.09 -0.50
N HIS A 583 12.50 -16.08 -1.53
CA HIS A 583 11.35 -16.99 -1.67
C HIS A 583 11.76 -18.24 -2.46
N PRO A 584 11.89 -19.42 -1.83
CA PRO A 584 12.15 -20.67 -2.57
C PRO A 584 10.99 -20.96 -3.51
N LEU A 585 11.29 -21.24 -4.78
CA LEU A 585 10.27 -21.47 -5.80
C LEU A 585 10.22 -22.92 -6.26
N THR A 586 11.35 -23.43 -6.76
CA THR A 586 11.43 -24.71 -7.47
C THR A 586 12.89 -25.15 -7.66
N SER A 587 13.12 -26.16 -8.50
CA SER A 587 14.43 -26.56 -9.02
C SER A 587 14.44 -26.62 -10.55
N ILE A 588 15.63 -26.62 -11.14
CA ILE A 588 15.90 -26.95 -12.56
C ILE A 588 17.08 -27.93 -12.63
N ASP A 589 17.18 -28.73 -13.68
CA ASP A 589 18.35 -29.58 -13.89
C ASP A 589 19.36 -28.87 -14.81
N ALA A 590 20.57 -28.68 -14.29
CA ALA A 590 21.70 -28.24 -15.08
C ALA A 590 22.26 -29.45 -15.86
N ILE A 591 22.34 -29.36 -17.18
CA ILE A 591 22.85 -30.45 -18.05
C ILE A 591 24.22 -30.19 -18.67
#